data_AF-A0A7S4PST7-F1
#
_entry.id   AF-A0A7S4PST7-F1
#
_cell.length_a   1.000
_cell.length_b   1.000
_cell.length_c   1.000
_cell.angle_alpha   90.00
_cell.angle_beta   90.00
_cell.angle_gamma   90.00
#
_symmetry.space_group_name_H-M   'P 1'
#
loop_
_entity.id
_entity.type
_entity.pdbx_description
1 polymer ?
#
loop_
_entity_poly.entity_id
_entity_poly.type
_entity_poly.pdbx_seq_one_letter_code
_entity_poly.pdbx_strand_id
1 'polypeptide(L)'
;AAARPPQALRAAWPEALAAAGEPCLAGAVEANLPGAAAAWVTSWPKLLWYLGKSDPALSAFLLALLLELAKQASRAGSLHSQLFAQACPLLVPFLAGRPGADRGVEPPPLALLPAGPEGPQGLAAMLLQHFPKLTEPLLTLLAKLVCRWSDVGTAADGDASAELAPARLGGECCELVLEALLRGPCADAAQLLPARMSAALTVLTARSASSPPSAARAERAERASLQFADLLAGWLMAEPGGSGGGPSLGRVAELGYDDGRRLAFQSLAWPLCLQVLAAGPALAPRALCFLFFCAARLPRGEGASTPAADLGWCSFLREVFIELMVRGAGRALRPEPQGPGAGLAAALGTPLCEPARGGGLPRAGRNLEPPRCLARLLATLWMCAVAAAQRPAAYELLAKLCSQQVLALLQGAAQGAGDEEQAAAVSTCALVLAEAITYRNEHSLPTDGWGTLGAGAVEDTALAACKAEALRARLTGVLPPPSSRHASSATGLAALESMLPLL
;
A
#
# COMPACT_ATOMS: atom_id res chain seq x y z
N ALA A 1 27.34 44.54 -26.53
CA ALA A 1 27.24 44.24 -25.08
C ALA A 1 27.65 42.79 -24.90
N ALA A 2 28.78 42.54 -24.22
CA ALA A 2 29.20 41.19 -23.90
C ALA A 2 28.12 40.56 -23.00
N ALA A 3 27.47 39.51 -23.50
CA ALA A 3 26.52 38.74 -22.71
C ALA A 3 27.25 38.27 -21.46
N ARG A 4 26.79 38.73 -20.29
CA ARG A 4 27.28 38.18 -19.01
C ARG A 4 27.07 36.67 -19.08
N PRO A 5 28.08 35.84 -18.73
CA PRO A 5 27.86 34.41 -18.63
C PRO A 5 26.67 34.17 -17.69
N PRO A 6 25.76 33.25 -18.02
CA PRO A 6 24.55 33.05 -17.21
C PRO A 6 24.96 32.75 -15.77
N GLN A 7 24.45 33.58 -14.84
CA GLN A 7 24.64 33.40 -13.41
C GLN A 7 23.96 32.10 -12.99
N ALA A 8 24.77 31.04 -12.86
CA ALA A 8 24.42 29.66 -12.54
C ALA A 8 23.47 28.98 -13.56
N LEU A 9 23.81 27.74 -13.94
CA LEU A 9 22.89 26.86 -14.66
C LEU A 9 21.66 26.64 -13.77
N ARG A 10 20.49 27.08 -14.25
CA ARG A 10 19.21 26.91 -13.52
C ARG A 10 18.47 25.70 -14.09
N ALA A 11 17.99 24.83 -13.22
CA ALA A 11 17.18 23.68 -13.61
C ALA A 11 15.91 24.08 -14.39
N ALA A 12 15.34 25.26 -14.14
CA ALA A 12 14.18 25.78 -14.85
C ALA A 12 14.49 26.33 -16.26
N TRP A 13 15.76 26.43 -16.66
CA TRP A 13 16.14 27.08 -17.93
C TRP A 13 15.61 26.35 -19.17
N PRO A 14 15.64 25.00 -19.26
CA PRO A 14 15.03 24.28 -20.38
C PRO A 14 13.52 24.55 -20.51
N GLU A 15 12.80 24.59 -19.38
CA GLU A 15 11.36 24.88 -19.37
C GLU A 15 11.07 26.33 -19.74
N ALA A 16 11.90 27.28 -19.28
CA ALA A 16 11.76 28.69 -19.64
C ALA A 16 11.99 28.93 -21.15
N LEU A 17 12.94 28.20 -21.76
CA LEU A 17 13.17 28.25 -23.21
C LEU A 17 11.98 27.67 -23.98
N ALA A 18 11.44 26.53 -23.54
CA ALA A 18 10.25 25.94 -24.12
C ALA A 18 9.03 26.88 -24.03
N ALA A 19 8.82 27.52 -22.87
CA ALA A 19 7.76 28.50 -22.66
C ALA A 19 7.92 29.76 -23.54
N ALA A 20 9.16 30.12 -23.88
CA ALA A 20 9.46 31.21 -24.80
C ALA A 20 9.32 30.83 -26.29
N GLY A 21 9.00 29.57 -26.61
CA GLY A 21 8.88 29.07 -27.98
C GLY A 21 10.23 28.85 -28.67
N GLU A 22 11.34 28.85 -27.91
CA GLU A 22 12.68 28.60 -28.45
C GLU A 22 12.84 27.12 -28.82
N PRO A 23 13.66 26.80 -29.85
CA PRO A 23 13.92 25.42 -30.22
C PRO A 23 14.58 24.68 -29.06
N CYS A 24 14.22 23.41 -28.88
CA CYS A 24 14.86 22.58 -27.88
C CYS A 24 16.37 22.50 -28.14
N LEU A 25 17.15 22.40 -27.08
CA LEU A 25 18.60 22.46 -27.17
C LEU A 25 19.17 21.34 -28.07
N ALA A 26 18.56 20.16 -28.09
CA ALA A 26 18.95 19.07 -28.99
C ALA A 26 18.65 19.37 -30.47
N GLY A 27 17.51 19.99 -30.77
CA GLY A 27 17.17 20.44 -32.12
C GLY A 27 18.06 21.58 -32.60
N ALA A 28 18.41 22.52 -31.71
CA ALA A 28 19.37 23.57 -32.00
C ALA A 28 20.77 23.02 -32.29
N VAL A 29 21.22 22.02 -31.54
CA VAL A 29 22.51 21.34 -31.80
C VAL A 29 22.47 20.61 -33.14
N GLU A 30 21.40 19.87 -33.45
CA GLU A 30 21.28 19.17 -34.73
C GLU A 30 21.23 20.13 -35.93
N ALA A 31 20.58 21.30 -35.78
CA ALA A 31 20.51 22.31 -36.83
C ALA A 31 21.87 22.98 -37.11
N ASN A 32 22.72 23.14 -36.10
CA ASN A 32 24.03 23.75 -36.25
C ASN A 32 25.12 22.73 -36.61
N LEU A 33 24.99 21.48 -36.13
CA LEU A 33 25.95 20.39 -36.31
C LEU A 33 25.19 19.07 -36.53
N PRO A 34 24.78 18.77 -37.78
CA PRO A 34 24.04 17.56 -38.10
C PRO A 34 24.77 16.28 -37.66
N GLY A 35 24.05 15.36 -37.01
CA GLY A 35 24.56 14.12 -36.46
C GLY A 35 25.22 14.24 -35.07
N ALA A 36 25.45 15.45 -34.56
CA ALA A 36 26.10 15.64 -33.26
C ALA A 36 25.14 15.47 -32.07
N ALA A 37 23.83 15.67 -32.28
CA ALA A 37 22.86 15.64 -31.18
C ALA A 37 22.79 14.27 -30.47
N ALA A 38 22.95 13.17 -31.22
CA ALA A 38 22.95 11.82 -30.65
C ALA A 38 24.12 11.58 -29.70
N ALA A 39 25.35 11.89 -30.13
CA ALA A 39 26.53 11.75 -29.29
C ALA A 39 26.46 12.65 -28.05
N TRP A 40 25.90 13.85 -28.22
CA TRP A 40 25.76 14.80 -27.14
C TRP A 40 24.72 14.37 -26.10
N VAL A 41 23.50 14.03 -26.52
CA VAL A 41 22.42 13.57 -25.61
C VAL A 41 22.81 12.28 -24.88
N THR A 42 23.44 11.32 -25.57
CA THR A 42 23.87 10.05 -24.94
C THR A 42 25.05 10.22 -23.97
N SER A 43 25.72 11.37 -23.96
CA SER A 43 26.74 11.70 -22.95
C SER A 43 26.13 12.13 -21.62
N TRP A 44 24.92 12.69 -21.60
CA TRP A 44 24.32 13.25 -20.37
C TRP A 44 24.07 12.20 -19.27
N PRO A 45 23.54 10.99 -19.55
CA PRO A 45 23.38 9.96 -18.52
C PRO A 45 24.72 9.51 -17.92
N LYS A 46 25.79 9.48 -18.73
CA LYS A 46 27.15 9.17 -18.25
C LYS A 46 27.67 10.28 -17.34
N LEU A 47 27.47 11.54 -17.73
CA LEU A 47 27.81 12.69 -16.88
C LEU A 47 27.05 12.64 -15.56
N LEU A 48 25.75 12.35 -15.57
CA LEU A 48 24.95 12.18 -14.35
C LEU A 48 25.50 11.10 -13.43
N TRP A 49 25.97 9.97 -13.98
CA TRP A 49 26.61 8.92 -13.21
C TRP A 49 27.89 9.39 -12.49
N TYR A 50 28.76 10.13 -13.19
CA TYR A 50 30.03 10.60 -12.62
C TYR A 50 29.88 11.83 -11.72
N LEU A 51 28.96 12.74 -12.05
CA LEU A 51 28.70 13.96 -11.30
C LEU A 51 28.00 13.63 -9.99
N GLY A 52 26.86 12.92 -10.02
CA GLY A 52 26.09 12.60 -8.82
C GLY A 52 26.01 13.77 -7.83
N LYS A 53 26.41 13.54 -6.57
CA LYS A 53 26.43 14.57 -5.51
C LYS A 53 27.49 15.67 -5.66
N SER A 54 28.49 15.51 -6.53
CA SER A 54 29.61 16.46 -6.64
C SER A 54 29.17 17.81 -7.23
N ASP A 55 28.16 17.80 -8.11
CA ASP A 55 27.50 19.00 -8.61
C ASP A 55 25.99 18.76 -8.79
N PRO A 56 25.19 18.98 -7.72
CA PRO A 56 23.75 18.81 -7.77
C PRO A 56 23.05 19.77 -8.75
N ALA A 57 23.61 20.96 -8.97
CA ALA A 57 23.03 21.97 -9.85
C ALA A 57 23.18 21.54 -11.32
N LEU A 58 24.37 21.09 -11.71
CA LEU A 58 24.60 20.53 -13.04
C LEU A 58 23.80 19.24 -13.24
N SER A 59 23.67 18.39 -12.22
CA SER A 59 22.84 17.19 -12.28
C SER A 59 21.37 17.54 -12.52
N ALA A 60 20.82 18.51 -11.78
CA ALA A 60 19.46 18.99 -11.99
C ALA A 60 19.26 19.60 -13.39
N PHE A 61 20.24 20.35 -13.88
CA PHE A 61 20.22 20.91 -15.23
C PHE A 61 20.18 19.83 -16.33
N LEU A 62 21.04 18.81 -16.23
CA LEU A 62 21.06 17.68 -17.17
C LEU A 62 19.75 16.88 -17.13
N LEU A 63 19.18 16.67 -15.94
CA LEU A 63 17.88 16.01 -15.78
C LEU A 63 16.75 16.84 -16.40
N ALA A 64 16.76 18.16 -16.23
CA ALA A 64 15.78 19.05 -16.86
C ALA A 64 15.89 19.04 -18.39
N LEU A 65 17.11 18.99 -18.96
CA LEU A 65 17.31 18.83 -20.40
C LEU A 65 16.77 17.50 -20.93
N LEU A 66 17.02 16.41 -20.20
CA LEU A 66 16.46 15.10 -20.52
C LEU A 66 14.94 15.12 -20.44
N LEU A 67 14.36 15.80 -19.45
CA LEU A 67 12.91 15.86 -19.25
C LEU A 67 12.25 16.66 -20.38
N GLU A 68 12.84 17.76 -20.79
CA GLU A 68 12.37 18.53 -21.94
C GLU A 68 12.44 17.69 -23.23
N LEU A 69 13.56 16.99 -23.45
CA LEU A 69 13.69 16.06 -24.58
C LEU A 69 12.58 14.98 -24.54
N ALA A 70 12.28 14.45 -23.36
CA ALA A 70 11.26 13.44 -23.14
C ALA A 70 9.83 13.96 -23.41
N LYS A 71 9.52 15.18 -22.98
CA LYS A 71 8.24 15.86 -23.28
C LYS A 71 8.05 16.05 -24.79
N GLN A 72 9.12 16.40 -25.50
CA GLN A 72 9.09 16.60 -26.96
C GLN A 72 9.12 15.29 -27.78
N ALA A 73 9.48 14.17 -27.16
CA ALA A 73 9.49 12.84 -27.77
C ALA A 73 8.08 12.25 -28.05
N SER A 74 7.01 13.02 -27.80
CA SER A 74 5.61 12.59 -27.98
C SER A 74 5.24 12.14 -29.40
N ARG A 75 5.97 12.63 -30.43
CA ARG A 75 5.78 12.18 -31.83
C ARG A 75 6.68 10.99 -32.14
N ALA A 76 6.08 9.82 -32.31
CA ALA A 76 6.79 8.61 -32.74
C ALA A 76 7.60 8.85 -34.02
N GLY A 77 8.85 8.40 -34.05
CA GLY A 77 9.75 8.56 -35.20
C GLY A 77 10.44 9.93 -35.33
N SER A 78 10.09 10.91 -34.49
CA SER A 78 10.79 12.21 -34.46
C SER A 78 12.24 12.08 -33.97
N LEU A 79 13.07 13.07 -34.29
CA LEU A 79 14.45 13.18 -33.78
C LEU A 79 14.48 13.04 -32.25
N HIS A 80 13.62 13.79 -31.54
CA HIS A 80 13.54 13.75 -30.07
C HIS A 80 13.19 12.36 -29.54
N SER A 81 12.26 11.66 -30.20
CA SER A 81 11.90 10.28 -29.85
C SER A 81 13.08 9.31 -30.01
N GLN A 82 13.85 9.44 -31.10
CA GLN A 82 15.04 8.62 -31.35
C GLN A 82 16.16 8.92 -30.33
N LEU A 83 16.45 10.20 -30.08
CA LEU A 83 17.46 10.64 -29.12
C LEU A 83 17.13 10.17 -27.70
N PHE A 84 15.87 10.34 -27.28
CA PHE A 84 15.44 9.93 -25.95
C PHE A 84 15.51 8.40 -25.78
N ALA A 85 15.06 7.63 -26.77
CA ALA A 85 15.13 6.18 -26.74
C ALA A 85 16.57 5.64 -26.61
N GLN A 86 17.56 6.33 -27.20
CA GLN A 86 18.98 5.98 -27.05
C GLN A 86 19.55 6.35 -25.67
N ALA A 87 19.05 7.43 -25.05
CA ALA A 87 19.49 7.88 -23.73
C ALA A 87 18.91 7.03 -22.58
N CYS A 88 17.67 6.52 -22.69
CA CYS A 88 16.99 5.82 -21.60
C CYS A 88 17.77 4.65 -20.99
N PRO A 89 18.33 3.69 -21.78
CA PRO A 89 19.08 2.58 -21.20
C PRO A 89 20.33 3.04 -20.43
N LEU A 90 20.93 4.15 -20.83
CA LEU A 90 22.12 4.72 -20.21
C LEU A 90 21.81 5.45 -18.89
N LEU A 91 20.54 5.77 -18.61
CA LEU A 91 20.10 6.36 -17.35
C LEU A 91 19.95 5.33 -16.23
N VAL A 92 19.74 4.05 -16.56
CA VAL A 92 19.48 3.01 -15.56
C VAL A 92 20.59 2.92 -14.49
N PRO A 93 21.90 2.96 -14.82
CA PRO A 93 22.94 2.99 -13.81
C PRO A 93 22.80 4.17 -12.85
N PHE A 94 22.54 5.38 -13.34
CA PHE A 94 22.35 6.57 -12.50
C PHE A 94 21.18 6.40 -11.51
N LEU A 95 20.07 5.82 -11.98
CA LEU A 95 18.87 5.61 -11.18
C LEU A 95 19.05 4.53 -10.11
N ALA A 96 19.59 3.38 -10.49
CA ALA A 96 19.51 2.15 -9.70
C ALA A 96 20.87 1.55 -9.30
N GLY A 97 21.98 2.16 -9.70
CA GLY A 97 23.32 1.65 -9.44
C GLY A 97 23.80 0.61 -10.44
N ARG A 98 24.95 -0.01 -10.18
CA ARG A 98 25.51 -1.04 -11.06
C ARG A 98 24.75 -2.37 -10.91
N PRO A 99 24.27 -2.98 -12.01
CA PRO A 99 23.72 -4.32 -11.97
C PRO A 99 24.80 -5.35 -11.57
N GLY A 100 24.46 -6.27 -10.66
CA GLY A 100 25.39 -7.31 -10.18
C GLY A 100 26.18 -6.95 -8.91
N ALA A 101 25.99 -5.75 -8.35
CA ALA A 101 26.47 -5.40 -7.01
C ALA A 101 25.59 -6.03 -5.92
N ASP A 102 25.30 -7.33 -6.00
CA ASP A 102 24.51 -8.05 -4.99
C ASP A 102 25.22 -8.17 -3.64
N ARG A 103 26.44 -7.61 -3.51
CA ARG A 103 27.21 -7.54 -2.25
C ARG A 103 27.94 -6.21 -2.02
N GLY A 104 27.61 -5.14 -2.75
CA GLY A 104 28.28 -3.83 -2.66
C GLY A 104 27.42 -2.73 -2.06
N VAL A 105 27.98 -2.02 -1.09
CA VAL A 105 27.36 -1.04 -0.16
C VAL A 105 27.01 0.31 -0.81
N GLU A 106 27.33 0.51 -2.09
CA GLU A 106 27.27 1.85 -2.69
C GLU A 106 25.86 2.30 -3.08
N PRO A 107 25.44 3.50 -2.62
CA PRO A 107 24.19 4.10 -3.05
C PRO A 107 24.21 4.48 -4.53
N PRO A 108 23.07 4.37 -5.23
CA PRO A 108 22.96 4.91 -6.57
C PRO A 108 23.19 6.43 -6.52
N PRO A 109 23.79 7.03 -7.56
CA PRO A 109 23.99 8.48 -7.63
C PRO A 109 22.71 9.27 -7.34
N LEU A 110 21.54 8.77 -7.76
CA LEU A 110 20.25 9.38 -7.46
C LEU A 110 19.98 9.55 -5.95
N ALA A 111 20.27 8.53 -5.13
CA ALA A 111 20.03 8.57 -3.68
C ALA A 111 21.00 9.51 -2.94
N LEU A 112 22.07 9.95 -3.60
CA LEU A 112 23.03 10.92 -3.06
C LEU A 112 22.65 12.38 -3.38
N LEU A 113 21.64 12.59 -4.21
CA LEU A 113 21.21 13.92 -4.63
C LEU A 113 20.19 14.53 -3.65
N PRO A 114 20.07 15.88 -3.60
CA PRO A 114 19.04 16.55 -2.82
C PRO A 114 17.63 16.09 -3.17
N ALA A 115 16.83 15.79 -2.15
CA ALA A 115 15.41 15.48 -2.27
C ALA A 115 14.58 16.75 -2.52
N GLY A 116 13.37 16.57 -3.05
CA GLY A 116 12.38 17.61 -3.32
C GLY A 116 11.72 17.44 -4.69
N PRO A 117 10.55 18.05 -4.91
CA PRO A 117 9.73 17.78 -6.10
C PRO A 117 10.34 18.44 -7.35
N GLU A 118 10.91 19.62 -7.18
CA GLU A 118 11.70 20.34 -8.19
C GLU A 118 13.21 20.04 -8.08
N GLY A 119 13.58 19.20 -7.12
CA GLY A 119 14.95 18.75 -6.93
C GLY A 119 15.36 17.72 -7.98
N PRO A 120 16.67 17.43 -8.08
CA PRO A 120 17.18 16.41 -9.01
C PRO A 120 16.54 15.04 -8.80
N GLN A 121 16.18 14.65 -7.57
CA GLN A 121 15.45 13.40 -7.34
C GLN A 121 14.04 13.42 -7.98
N GLY A 122 13.28 14.50 -7.79
CA GLY A 122 11.96 14.68 -8.39
C GLY A 122 12.01 14.70 -9.92
N LEU A 123 12.96 15.44 -10.51
CA LEU A 123 13.18 15.49 -11.95
C LEU A 123 13.48 14.10 -12.53
N ALA A 124 14.34 13.32 -11.87
CA ALA A 124 14.66 11.95 -12.28
C ALA A 124 13.47 11.00 -12.17
N ALA A 125 12.60 11.19 -11.17
CA ALA A 125 11.39 10.39 -11.03
C ALA A 125 10.34 10.76 -12.09
N MET A 126 10.15 12.04 -12.40
CA MET A 126 9.26 12.48 -13.48
C MET A 126 9.70 11.96 -14.86
N LEU A 127 11.01 11.86 -15.09
CA LEU A 127 11.55 11.27 -16.32
C LEU A 127 11.05 9.84 -16.58
N LEU A 128 10.82 9.04 -15.53
CA LEU A 128 10.37 7.65 -15.67
C LEU A 128 9.00 7.54 -16.35
N GLN A 129 8.13 8.54 -16.18
CA GLN A 129 6.80 8.58 -16.80
C GLN A 129 6.88 8.69 -18.33
N HIS A 130 8.01 9.13 -18.87
CA HIS A 130 8.22 9.28 -20.29
C HIS A 130 8.96 8.11 -20.94
N PHE A 131 9.41 7.10 -20.16
CA PHE A 131 10.19 5.99 -20.71
C PHE A 131 9.39 5.26 -21.80
N PRO A 132 9.98 5.03 -22.98
CA PRO A 132 9.23 4.51 -24.13
C PRO A 132 8.69 3.10 -23.87
N LYS A 133 9.39 2.29 -23.06
CA LYS A 133 8.94 0.97 -22.57
C LYS A 133 9.55 0.68 -21.21
N LEU A 134 8.71 0.35 -20.23
CA LEU A 134 9.15 -0.26 -18.98
C LEU A 134 9.19 -1.78 -19.15
N THR A 135 10.38 -2.37 -19.04
CA THR A 135 10.57 -3.82 -19.10
C THR A 135 10.46 -4.44 -17.70
N GLU A 136 10.11 -5.71 -17.60
CA GLU A 136 10.04 -6.42 -16.31
C GLU A 136 11.34 -6.33 -15.47
N PRO A 137 12.56 -6.45 -16.05
CA PRO A 137 13.80 -6.23 -15.30
C PRO A 137 13.91 -4.82 -14.72
N LEU A 138 13.48 -3.80 -15.47
CA LEU A 138 13.50 -2.43 -15.01
C LEU A 138 12.47 -2.18 -13.90
N LEU A 139 11.26 -2.75 -14.02
CA LEU A 139 10.24 -2.68 -12.97
C LEU A 139 10.76 -3.30 -11.65
N THR A 140 11.37 -4.48 -11.75
CA THR A 140 11.97 -5.17 -10.60
C THR A 140 13.07 -4.34 -9.96
N LEU A 141 13.95 -3.75 -10.78
CA LEU A 141 15.06 -2.94 -10.33
C LEU A 141 14.58 -1.67 -9.61
N LEU A 142 13.59 -0.97 -10.17
CA LEU A 142 13.02 0.24 -9.58
C LEU A 142 12.23 -0.05 -8.29
N ALA A 143 11.52 -1.19 -8.21
CA ALA A 143 10.88 -1.62 -6.97
C ALA A 143 11.92 -1.87 -5.86
N LYS A 144 13.02 -2.57 -6.19
CA LYS A 144 14.15 -2.79 -5.26
C LYS A 144 14.82 -1.48 -4.84
N LEU A 145 14.99 -0.54 -5.76
CA LEU A 145 15.52 0.80 -5.50
C LEU A 145 14.68 1.52 -4.43
N VAL A 146 13.35 1.59 -4.60
CA VAL A 146 12.44 2.22 -3.62
C VAL A 146 12.49 1.48 -2.28
N CYS A 147 12.42 0.15 -2.28
CA CYS A 147 12.42 -0.63 -1.04
C CYS A 147 13.71 -0.45 -0.24
N ARG A 148 14.86 -0.38 -0.92
CA ARG A 148 16.18 -0.29 -0.27
C ARG A 148 16.51 1.13 0.18
N TRP A 149 16.23 2.14 -0.64
CA TRP A 149 16.73 3.50 -0.42
C TRP A 149 15.69 4.49 0.11
N SER A 150 14.45 4.04 0.38
CA SER A 150 13.45 4.81 1.12
C SER A 150 13.63 4.69 2.64
N ASP A 151 12.77 5.35 3.41
CA ASP A 151 12.67 5.17 4.87
C ASP A 151 12.38 3.70 5.27
N VAL A 152 11.85 2.87 4.37
CA VAL A 152 11.57 1.45 4.65
C VAL A 152 12.86 0.64 4.78
N GLY A 153 13.82 0.83 3.86
CA GLY A 153 15.08 0.08 3.81
C GLY A 153 16.23 0.74 4.56
N THR A 154 16.32 2.08 4.53
CA THR A 154 17.42 2.84 5.17
C THR A 154 17.30 2.98 6.68
N ALA A 155 16.20 2.49 7.28
CA ALA A 155 16.04 2.44 8.73
C ALA A 155 17.16 1.64 9.42
N ALA A 156 17.84 0.76 8.67
CA ALA A 156 18.92 -0.12 9.08
C ALA A 156 20.30 0.55 9.28
N ASP A 157 20.58 1.70 8.64
CA ASP A 157 21.94 2.24 8.63
C ASP A 157 22.23 3.00 9.93
N GLY A 158 22.77 2.22 10.87
CA GLY A 158 23.38 2.69 12.10
C GLY A 158 24.76 3.24 11.82
N ASP A 159 24.86 4.52 11.49
CA ASP A 159 25.99 5.32 11.94
C ASP A 159 25.54 6.78 12.12
N ALA A 160 25.40 7.20 13.38
CA ALA A 160 25.12 8.59 13.74
C ALA A 160 26.36 9.49 13.59
N SER A 161 27.47 8.94 13.09
CA SER A 161 28.80 9.55 13.04
C SER A 161 29.17 10.17 11.68
N ALA A 162 28.39 9.95 10.61
CA ALA A 162 28.68 10.58 9.32
C ALA A 162 27.91 11.91 9.18
N GLU A 163 28.63 13.03 9.21
CA GLU A 163 28.15 14.40 8.90
C GLU A 163 27.55 14.56 7.48
N LEU A 164 27.42 13.48 6.70
CA LEU A 164 26.75 13.44 5.41
C LEU A 164 25.38 12.78 5.59
N ALA A 165 24.31 13.48 5.22
CA ALA A 165 22.98 12.89 5.17
C ALA A 165 23.05 11.52 4.46
N PRO A 166 22.58 10.43 5.10
CA PRO A 166 22.71 9.10 4.55
C PRO A 166 22.00 9.06 3.20
N ALA A 167 22.61 8.40 2.22
CA ALA A 167 22.07 8.27 0.88
C ALA A 167 20.64 7.72 0.96
N ARG A 168 19.68 8.49 0.46
CA ARG A 168 18.27 8.23 0.66
C ARG A 168 17.44 8.87 -0.45
N LEU A 169 16.40 8.17 -0.87
CA LEU A 169 15.33 8.72 -1.68
C LEU A 169 14.31 9.45 -0.80
N GLY A 170 13.99 10.69 -1.17
CA GLY A 170 12.89 11.45 -0.59
C GLY A 170 11.56 10.73 -0.79
N GLY A 171 10.59 10.99 0.10
CA GLY A 171 9.25 10.41 0.02
C GLY A 171 8.61 10.63 -1.35
N GLU A 172 8.53 11.89 -1.79
CA GLU A 172 7.96 12.28 -3.08
C GLU A 172 8.63 11.58 -4.28
N CYS A 173 9.96 11.44 -4.26
CA CYS A 173 10.68 10.69 -5.29
C CYS A 173 10.24 9.22 -5.30
N CYS A 174 10.08 8.59 -4.14
CA CYS A 174 9.60 7.22 -4.05
C CYS A 174 8.17 7.09 -4.60
N GLU A 175 7.29 8.04 -4.27
CA GLU A 175 5.90 8.04 -4.75
C GLU A 175 5.85 8.17 -6.27
N LEU A 176 6.62 9.09 -6.86
CA LEU A 176 6.70 9.28 -8.32
C LEU A 176 7.31 8.06 -9.02
N VAL A 177 8.33 7.42 -8.44
CA VAL A 177 8.90 6.18 -8.98
C VAL A 177 7.87 5.05 -8.93
N LEU A 178 7.14 4.89 -7.81
CA LEU A 178 6.06 3.92 -7.69
C LEU A 178 4.92 4.20 -8.66
N GLU A 179 4.54 5.47 -8.86
CA GLU A 179 3.55 5.84 -9.85
C GLU A 179 4.01 5.48 -11.26
N ALA A 180 5.25 5.77 -11.64
CA ALA A 180 5.79 5.38 -12.93
C ALA A 180 5.84 3.85 -13.10
N LEU A 181 6.22 3.10 -12.06
CA LEU A 181 6.20 1.63 -12.05
C LEU A 181 4.81 1.05 -12.33
N LEU A 182 3.80 1.60 -11.66
CA LEU A 182 2.44 1.07 -11.64
C LEU A 182 1.57 1.59 -12.79
N ARG A 183 1.74 2.86 -13.18
CA ARG A 183 0.93 3.57 -14.18
C ARG A 183 1.69 3.96 -15.45
N GLY A 184 2.99 3.67 -15.53
CA GLY A 184 3.83 4.10 -16.65
C GLY A 184 3.30 3.67 -18.01
N PRO A 185 3.66 4.41 -19.08
CA PRO A 185 3.14 4.20 -20.42
C PRO A 185 3.48 2.79 -20.92
N CYS A 186 2.47 2.07 -21.38
CA CYS A 186 2.63 0.79 -22.05
C CYS A 186 1.53 0.60 -23.09
N ALA A 187 1.91 0.18 -24.30
CA ALA A 187 0.97 -0.18 -25.36
C ALA A 187 0.13 -1.42 -25.01
N ASP A 188 0.63 -2.29 -24.11
CA ASP A 188 0.00 -3.55 -23.69
C ASP A 188 -0.06 -3.66 -22.16
N ALA A 189 -0.90 -2.85 -21.51
CA ALA A 189 -1.06 -2.83 -20.05
C ALA A 189 -1.33 -4.21 -19.43
N ALA A 190 -2.01 -5.11 -20.16
CA ALA A 190 -2.31 -6.47 -19.71
C ALA A 190 -1.05 -7.37 -19.61
N GLN A 191 -0.06 -7.19 -20.50
CA GLN A 191 1.16 -8.02 -20.51
C GLN A 191 2.08 -7.71 -19.32
N LEU A 192 2.08 -6.47 -18.84
CA LEU A 192 2.90 -6.04 -17.69
C LEU A 192 2.21 -6.23 -16.34
N LEU A 193 0.95 -6.63 -16.31
CA LEU A 193 0.21 -6.82 -15.07
C LEU A 193 0.94 -7.79 -14.10
N PRO A 194 1.45 -8.97 -14.53
CA PRO A 194 2.20 -9.85 -13.64
C PRO A 194 3.45 -9.20 -13.05
N ALA A 195 4.21 -8.46 -13.87
CA ALA A 195 5.41 -7.76 -13.42
C ALA A 195 5.08 -6.64 -12.42
N ARG A 196 3.99 -5.90 -12.65
CA ARG A 196 3.49 -4.87 -11.72
C ARG A 196 3.00 -5.48 -10.40
N MET A 197 2.33 -6.63 -10.44
CA MET A 197 1.92 -7.36 -9.24
C MET A 197 3.12 -7.87 -8.45
N SER A 198 4.16 -8.36 -9.14
CA SER A 198 5.43 -8.76 -8.51
C SER A 198 6.14 -7.56 -7.84
N ALA A 199 6.16 -6.40 -8.50
CA ALA A 199 6.68 -5.16 -7.92
C ALA A 199 5.87 -4.71 -6.70
N ALA A 200 4.53 -4.75 -6.77
CA ALA A 200 3.65 -4.44 -5.66
C ALA A 200 3.90 -5.37 -4.46
N LEU A 201 4.03 -6.67 -4.70
CA LEU A 201 4.36 -7.65 -3.66
C LEU A 201 5.72 -7.36 -3.03
N THR A 202 6.73 -7.02 -3.83
CA THR A 202 8.06 -6.63 -3.34
C THR A 202 7.98 -5.43 -2.39
N VAL A 203 7.18 -4.42 -2.73
CA VAL A 203 6.99 -3.22 -1.90
C VAL A 203 6.21 -3.53 -0.62
N LEU A 204 5.13 -4.33 -0.69
CA LEU A 204 4.34 -4.69 0.49
C LEU A 204 5.13 -5.57 1.48
N THR A 205 5.99 -6.43 0.96
CA THR A 205 6.85 -7.33 1.75
C THR A 205 8.18 -6.70 2.16
N ALA A 206 8.46 -5.46 1.76
CA ALA A 206 9.70 -4.78 2.06
C ALA A 206 9.94 -4.66 3.58
N ARG A 207 11.13 -5.03 4.03
CA ARG A 207 11.54 -4.94 5.44
C ARG A 207 12.93 -4.34 5.51
N SER A 208 13.23 -3.69 6.63
CA SER A 208 14.58 -3.25 6.97
C SER A 208 15.51 -4.47 7.04
N ALA A 209 16.72 -4.35 6.46
CA ALA A 209 17.71 -5.44 6.43
C ALA A 209 18.30 -5.75 7.81
N SER A 210 18.21 -4.81 8.75
CA SER A 210 18.58 -4.98 10.16
C SER A 210 17.47 -4.40 11.07
N SER A 211 17.53 -4.72 12.38
CA SER A 211 16.62 -4.12 13.35
C SER A 211 16.81 -2.59 13.39
N PRO A 212 15.72 -1.80 13.35
CA PRO A 212 15.83 -0.35 13.39
C PRO A 212 16.49 0.07 14.72
N PRO A 213 17.48 0.97 14.71
CA PRO A 213 18.25 1.31 15.91
C PRO A 213 17.48 2.19 16.91
N SER A 214 16.25 2.60 16.58
CA SER A 214 15.37 3.34 17.50
C SER A 214 13.89 3.17 17.14
N ALA A 215 13.01 3.35 18.13
CA ALA A 215 11.55 3.35 17.95
C ALA A 215 11.09 4.40 16.92
N ALA A 216 11.67 5.61 16.95
CA ALA A 216 11.35 6.67 15.99
C ALA A 216 11.71 6.32 14.54
N ARG A 217 12.76 5.51 14.32
CA ARG A 217 13.09 4.98 12.99
C ARG A 217 12.14 3.86 12.57
N ALA A 218 11.80 2.97 13.50
CA ALA A 218 10.81 1.93 13.24
C ALA A 218 9.46 2.54 12.82
N GLU A 219 9.01 3.58 13.52
CA GLU A 219 7.80 4.33 13.20
C GLU A 219 7.85 4.96 11.80
N ARG A 220 8.97 5.61 11.44
CA ARG A 220 9.13 6.20 10.10
C ARG A 220 9.10 5.14 9.00
N ALA A 221 9.78 4.01 9.21
CA ALA A 221 9.79 2.91 8.25
C ALA A 221 8.39 2.33 8.02
N GLU A 222 7.62 2.12 9.10
CA GLU A 222 6.25 1.62 8.99
C GLU A 222 5.32 2.67 8.38
N ARG A 223 5.47 3.96 8.72
CA ARG A 223 4.71 5.05 8.09
C ARG A 223 4.95 5.09 6.58
N ALA A 224 6.20 5.01 6.13
CA ALA A 224 6.53 4.96 4.71
C ALA A 224 5.96 3.70 4.04
N SER A 225 6.02 2.55 4.71
CA SER A 225 5.43 1.31 4.22
C SER A 225 3.92 1.42 4.03
N LEU A 226 3.21 2.06 4.97
CA LEU A 226 1.77 2.31 4.89
C LEU A 226 1.43 3.32 3.78
N GLN A 227 2.24 4.37 3.57
CA GLN A 227 2.09 5.30 2.46
C GLN A 227 2.20 4.56 1.11
N PHE A 228 3.20 3.70 0.95
CA PHE A 228 3.35 2.90 -0.25
C PHE A 228 2.19 1.91 -0.45
N ALA A 229 1.70 1.28 0.62
CA ALA A 229 0.52 0.44 0.57
C ALA A 229 -0.73 1.22 0.12
N ASP A 230 -0.91 2.47 0.57
CA ASP A 230 -2.04 3.32 0.16
C ASP A 230 -1.96 3.72 -1.33
N LEU A 231 -0.75 4.00 -1.83
CA LEU A 231 -0.51 4.26 -3.26
C LEU A 231 -0.81 3.03 -4.12
N LEU A 232 -0.35 1.87 -3.68
CA LEU A 232 -0.64 0.59 -4.34
C LEU A 232 -2.14 0.30 -4.37
N ALA A 233 -2.84 0.53 -3.26
CA ALA A 233 -4.29 0.41 -3.19
C ALA A 233 -4.98 1.41 -4.15
N GLY A 234 -4.47 2.63 -4.24
CA GLY A 234 -4.96 3.64 -5.18
C GLY A 234 -4.75 3.26 -6.65
N TRP A 235 -3.66 2.59 -7.00
CA TRP A 235 -3.45 2.04 -8.34
C TRP A 235 -4.35 0.84 -8.62
N LEU A 236 -4.41 -0.11 -7.69
CA LEU A 236 -5.14 -1.36 -7.85
C LEU A 236 -6.65 -1.13 -8.04
N MET A 237 -7.17 -0.15 -7.32
CA MET A 237 -8.59 0.22 -7.34
C MET A 237 -8.91 1.34 -8.35
N ALA A 238 -7.91 1.78 -9.14
CA ALA A 238 -8.11 2.77 -10.18
C ALA A 238 -8.94 2.21 -11.35
N GLU A 239 -9.61 3.08 -12.09
CA GLU A 239 -10.46 2.67 -13.20
C GLU A 239 -9.64 2.14 -14.38
N PRO A 240 -10.08 1.05 -15.03
CA PRO A 240 -9.42 0.51 -16.22
C PRO A 240 -9.60 1.39 -17.48
N GLY A 241 -10.31 2.52 -17.42
CA GLY A 241 -10.56 3.42 -18.56
C GLY A 241 -10.23 4.91 -18.33
N GLY A 242 -9.81 5.30 -17.12
CA GLY A 242 -9.31 6.65 -16.87
C GLY A 242 -7.89 6.83 -17.45
N SER A 243 -7.43 8.07 -17.57
CA SER A 243 -6.04 8.41 -17.94
C SER A 243 -4.96 7.85 -16.99
N GLY A 244 -5.35 7.04 -15.99
CA GLY A 244 -4.54 6.57 -14.87
C GLY A 244 -4.12 5.09 -14.88
N GLY A 245 -4.30 4.37 -15.99
CA GLY A 245 -3.62 3.07 -16.22
C GLY A 245 -3.85 1.97 -15.16
N GLY A 246 -5.05 1.90 -14.57
CA GLY A 246 -5.42 0.84 -13.63
C GLY A 246 -5.39 -0.57 -14.24
N PRO A 247 -5.32 -1.64 -13.44
CA PRO A 247 -5.28 -3.01 -13.94
C PRO A 247 -6.61 -3.38 -14.61
N SER A 248 -6.58 -3.63 -15.92
CA SER A 248 -7.76 -4.11 -16.65
C SER A 248 -7.90 -5.63 -16.50
N LEU A 249 -8.83 -6.06 -15.65
CA LEU A 249 -9.37 -7.42 -15.69
C LEU A 249 -10.17 -7.53 -17.01
N GLY A 250 -9.60 -8.17 -18.03
CA GLY A 250 -10.07 -8.09 -19.43
C GLY A 250 -11.58 -8.20 -19.61
N ARG A 251 -12.13 -7.43 -20.58
CA ARG A 251 -13.54 -7.35 -21.03
C ARG A 251 -14.55 -8.02 -20.09
N VAL A 252 -14.71 -7.50 -18.88
CA VAL A 252 -15.94 -7.74 -18.12
C VAL A 252 -16.96 -6.68 -18.56
N ALA A 253 -17.42 -6.82 -19.81
CA ALA A 253 -18.30 -5.84 -20.46
C ALA A 253 -19.72 -5.79 -19.84
N GLU A 254 -20.00 -6.62 -18.85
CA GLU A 254 -21.33 -6.81 -18.26
C GLU A 254 -21.42 -6.43 -16.78
N LEU A 255 -20.30 -6.13 -16.10
CA LEU A 255 -20.34 -5.69 -14.70
C LEU A 255 -20.46 -4.18 -14.60
N GLY A 256 -21.34 -3.72 -13.71
CA GLY A 256 -21.37 -2.34 -13.29
C GLY A 256 -20.04 -1.91 -12.67
N TYR A 257 -19.76 -0.60 -12.71
CA TYR A 257 -18.55 0.00 -12.17
C TYR A 257 -18.21 -0.47 -10.73
N ASP A 258 -19.24 -0.54 -9.90
CA ASP A 258 -19.12 -0.92 -8.49
C ASP A 258 -18.68 -2.39 -8.34
N ASP A 259 -19.20 -3.27 -9.18
CA ASP A 259 -18.90 -4.69 -9.17
C ASP A 259 -17.50 -4.97 -9.74
N GLY A 260 -17.05 -4.19 -10.73
CA GLY A 260 -15.68 -4.27 -11.25
C GLY A 260 -14.62 -3.97 -10.18
N ARG A 261 -14.84 -2.95 -9.34
CA ARG A 261 -13.94 -2.66 -8.21
C ARG A 261 -13.99 -3.74 -7.13
N ARG A 262 -15.17 -4.26 -6.80
CA ARG A 262 -15.30 -5.37 -5.84
C ARG A 262 -14.60 -6.64 -6.36
N LEU A 263 -14.71 -6.92 -7.65
CA LEU A 263 -14.00 -8.01 -8.30
C LEU A 263 -12.49 -7.79 -8.24
N ALA A 264 -11.97 -6.60 -8.52
CA ALA A 264 -10.53 -6.30 -8.37
C ALA A 264 -10.04 -6.46 -6.93
N PHE A 265 -10.86 -6.05 -5.95
CA PHE A 265 -10.58 -6.28 -4.54
C PHE A 265 -10.46 -7.78 -4.20
N GLN A 266 -11.38 -8.61 -4.67
CA GLN A 266 -11.38 -10.05 -4.40
C GLN A 266 -10.35 -10.84 -5.22
N SER A 267 -10.12 -10.47 -6.49
CA SER A 267 -9.30 -11.24 -7.44
C SER A 267 -7.86 -10.76 -7.55
N LEU A 268 -7.54 -9.55 -7.08
CA LEU A 268 -6.19 -9.00 -7.11
C LEU A 268 -5.69 -8.62 -5.71
N ALA A 269 -6.46 -7.81 -4.96
CA ALA A 269 -5.99 -7.32 -3.65
C ALA A 269 -5.84 -8.46 -2.64
N TRP A 270 -6.85 -9.34 -2.58
CA TRP A 270 -6.83 -10.47 -1.66
C TRP A 270 -5.72 -11.50 -1.95
N PRO A 271 -5.52 -11.96 -3.21
CA PRO A 271 -4.37 -12.82 -3.53
C PRO A 271 -3.01 -12.19 -3.21
N LEU A 272 -2.84 -10.87 -3.42
CA LEU A 272 -1.63 -10.18 -2.97
C LEU A 272 -1.45 -10.28 -1.45
N CYS A 273 -2.52 -10.13 -0.69
CA CYS A 273 -2.47 -10.28 0.77
C CYS A 273 -2.13 -11.69 1.21
N LEU A 274 -2.67 -12.72 0.57
CA LEU A 274 -2.28 -14.11 0.82
C LEU A 274 -0.77 -14.31 0.62
N GLN A 275 -0.20 -13.74 -0.45
CA GLN A 275 1.25 -13.79 -0.69
C GLN A 275 2.06 -13.03 0.36
N VAL A 276 1.56 -11.87 0.82
CA VAL A 276 2.17 -11.12 1.92
C VAL A 276 2.15 -11.91 3.23
N LEU A 277 1.04 -12.57 3.55
CA LEU A 277 0.89 -13.42 4.73
C LEU A 277 1.82 -14.64 4.64
N ALA A 278 1.93 -15.26 3.46
CA ALA A 278 2.84 -16.38 3.20
C ALA A 278 4.32 -15.96 3.34
N ALA A 279 4.68 -14.73 2.97
CA ALA A 279 6.03 -14.18 3.15
C ALA A 279 6.40 -13.96 4.63
N GLY A 280 5.42 -13.92 5.54
CA GLY A 280 5.66 -14.09 6.96
C GLY A 280 4.59 -13.48 7.86
N PRO A 281 4.34 -14.08 9.04
CA PRO A 281 3.25 -13.70 9.93
C PRO A 281 3.35 -12.27 10.48
N ALA A 282 4.57 -11.72 10.63
CA ALA A 282 4.79 -10.34 11.09
C ALA A 282 4.24 -9.29 10.11
N LEU A 283 3.96 -9.65 8.85
CA LEU A 283 3.35 -8.74 7.88
C LEU A 283 1.82 -8.72 7.92
N ALA A 284 1.18 -9.56 8.74
CA ALA A 284 -0.27 -9.66 8.80
C ALA A 284 -0.97 -8.32 9.10
N PRO A 285 -0.49 -7.48 10.03
CA PRO A 285 -1.06 -6.15 10.24
C PRO A 285 -0.94 -5.23 9.01
N ARG A 286 0.15 -5.33 8.25
CA ARG A 286 0.35 -4.55 7.02
C ARG A 286 -0.58 -5.03 5.90
N ALA A 287 -0.76 -6.35 5.77
CA ALA A 287 -1.73 -6.93 4.85
C ALA A 287 -3.16 -6.45 5.15
N LEU A 288 -3.53 -6.41 6.44
CA LEU A 288 -4.82 -5.85 6.88
C LEU A 288 -4.96 -4.36 6.51
N CYS A 289 -3.93 -3.54 6.77
CA CYS A 289 -3.96 -2.13 6.41
C CYS A 289 -4.11 -1.92 4.89
N PHE A 290 -3.38 -2.68 4.08
CA PHE A 290 -3.49 -2.63 2.62
C PHE A 290 -4.90 -3.03 2.15
N LEU A 291 -5.46 -4.13 2.66
CA LEU A 291 -6.85 -4.51 2.35
C LEU A 291 -7.83 -3.42 2.74
N PHE A 292 -7.65 -2.80 3.92
CA PHE A 292 -8.48 -1.69 4.36
C PHE A 292 -8.38 -0.50 3.40
N PHE A 293 -7.17 -0.14 2.95
CA PHE A 293 -6.98 0.93 1.97
C PHE A 293 -7.70 0.62 0.64
N CYS A 294 -7.67 -0.63 0.18
CA CYS A 294 -8.43 -1.04 -1.00
C CYS A 294 -9.95 -0.97 -0.76
N ALA A 295 -10.43 -1.50 0.37
CA ALA A 295 -11.85 -1.50 0.71
C ALA A 295 -12.43 -0.09 0.92
N ALA A 296 -11.65 0.84 1.48
CA ALA A 296 -12.07 2.22 1.69
C ALA A 296 -12.36 2.97 0.37
N ARG A 297 -11.85 2.46 -0.76
CA ARG A 297 -12.06 2.97 -2.13
C ARG A 297 -13.25 2.30 -2.84
N LEU A 298 -13.89 1.33 -2.20
CA LEU A 298 -15.10 0.71 -2.72
C LEU A 298 -16.30 1.68 -2.64
N PRO A 299 -17.23 1.60 -3.60
CA PRO A 299 -18.41 2.45 -3.62
C PRO A 299 -19.34 2.15 -2.45
N ARG A 300 -19.89 3.24 -1.88
CA ARG A 300 -20.62 3.21 -0.60
C ARG A 300 -22.12 3.01 -0.71
N GLY A 301 -22.68 3.13 -1.92
CA GLY A 301 -24.08 2.81 -2.21
C GLY A 301 -25.08 3.94 -2.02
N GLU A 302 -24.70 5.21 -2.21
CA GLU A 302 -25.66 6.34 -2.17
C GLU A 302 -26.34 6.64 -3.53
N GLY A 303 -25.93 5.97 -4.61
CA GLY A 303 -26.48 6.13 -5.96
C GLY A 303 -27.49 5.05 -6.35
N ALA A 304 -28.43 5.40 -7.24
CA ALA A 304 -29.57 4.58 -7.65
C ALA A 304 -29.21 3.13 -8.05
N SER A 305 -30.07 2.23 -7.58
CA SER A 305 -29.97 0.78 -7.53
C SER A 305 -29.94 0.08 -8.90
N THR A 306 -28.76 -0.39 -9.30
CA THR A 306 -28.67 -1.70 -9.96
C THR A 306 -28.48 -2.77 -8.88
N PRO A 307 -29.15 -3.93 -8.95
CA PRO A 307 -28.88 -5.03 -8.03
C PRO A 307 -27.41 -5.41 -8.17
N ALA A 308 -26.64 -5.32 -7.07
CA ALA A 308 -25.24 -5.71 -7.06
C ALA A 308 -25.12 -7.18 -7.46
N ALA A 309 -24.17 -7.50 -8.34
CA ALA A 309 -23.90 -8.90 -8.68
C ALA A 309 -23.53 -9.69 -7.42
N ASP A 310 -24.03 -10.91 -7.29
CA ASP A 310 -23.59 -11.81 -6.21
C ASP A 310 -22.20 -12.36 -6.53
N LEU A 311 -21.17 -11.63 -6.08
CA LEU A 311 -19.77 -11.98 -6.26
C LEU A 311 -19.28 -13.03 -5.23
N GLY A 312 -20.18 -13.84 -4.65
CA GLY A 312 -19.78 -14.83 -3.64
C GLY A 312 -19.15 -14.20 -2.40
N TRP A 313 -19.65 -13.03 -1.98
CA TRP A 313 -19.04 -12.24 -0.91
C TRP A 313 -18.98 -13.00 0.42
N CYS A 314 -19.96 -13.88 0.70
CA CYS A 314 -19.98 -14.72 1.90
C CYS A 314 -18.76 -15.64 1.99
N SER A 315 -18.44 -16.37 0.91
CA SER A 315 -17.29 -17.28 0.88
C SER A 315 -15.98 -16.51 0.98
N PHE A 316 -15.89 -15.37 0.28
CA PHE A 316 -14.73 -14.49 0.33
C PHE A 316 -14.48 -13.96 1.75
N LEU A 317 -15.49 -13.39 2.42
CA LEU A 317 -15.31 -12.86 3.78
C LEU A 317 -14.98 -13.97 4.80
N ARG A 318 -15.55 -15.16 4.62
CA ARG A 318 -15.20 -16.32 5.45
C ARG A 318 -13.73 -16.71 5.27
N GLU A 319 -13.23 -16.73 4.03
CA GLU A 319 -11.82 -16.98 3.75
C GLU A 319 -10.91 -15.93 4.41
N VAL A 320 -11.26 -14.64 4.28
CA VAL A 320 -10.55 -13.53 4.94
C VAL A 320 -10.50 -13.72 6.46
N PHE A 321 -11.62 -14.11 7.07
CA PHE A 321 -11.68 -14.40 8.50
C PHE A 321 -10.78 -15.57 8.88
N ILE A 322 -10.85 -16.68 8.13
CA ILE A 322 -10.05 -17.87 8.40
C ILE A 322 -8.56 -17.53 8.36
N GLU A 323 -8.10 -16.83 7.34
CA GLU A 323 -6.68 -16.50 7.19
C GLU A 323 -6.18 -15.53 8.26
N LEU A 324 -6.90 -14.43 8.49
CA LEU A 324 -6.44 -13.37 9.40
C LEU A 324 -6.65 -13.71 10.89
N MET A 325 -7.75 -14.40 11.21
CA MET A 325 -8.16 -14.64 12.61
C MET A 325 -7.88 -16.07 13.08
N VAL A 326 -8.12 -17.07 12.23
CA VAL A 326 -8.00 -18.49 12.64
C VAL A 326 -6.59 -19.02 12.37
N ARG A 327 -6.18 -19.14 11.11
CA ARG A 327 -4.84 -19.63 10.69
C ARG A 327 -3.73 -18.71 11.18
N GLY A 328 -3.96 -17.40 11.07
CA GLY A 328 -3.05 -16.38 11.61
C GLY A 328 -3.10 -16.21 13.13
N ALA A 329 -3.96 -16.93 13.86
CA ALA A 329 -4.16 -16.80 15.31
C ALA A 329 -4.40 -15.35 15.79
N GLY A 330 -4.99 -14.51 14.93
CA GLY A 330 -5.23 -13.09 15.19
C GLY A 330 -3.97 -12.20 15.16
N ARG A 331 -2.84 -12.68 14.62
CA ARG A 331 -1.59 -11.91 14.52
C ARG A 331 -1.75 -10.62 13.71
N ALA A 332 -2.73 -10.55 12.80
CA ALA A 332 -3.08 -9.32 12.08
C ALA A 332 -3.45 -8.15 13.01
N LEU A 333 -3.89 -8.44 14.24
CA LEU A 333 -4.32 -7.46 15.23
C LEU A 333 -3.31 -7.27 16.36
N ARG A 334 -2.13 -7.90 16.27
CA ARG A 334 -1.06 -7.79 17.27
C ARG A 334 0.22 -7.31 16.59
N PRO A 335 0.52 -6.01 16.63
CA PRO A 335 1.84 -5.55 16.23
C PRO A 335 2.87 -6.13 17.19
N GLU A 336 3.88 -6.84 16.68
CA GLU A 336 4.93 -7.39 17.54
C GLU A 336 5.77 -6.24 18.12
N PRO A 337 5.99 -6.20 19.45
CA PRO A 337 6.77 -5.15 20.09
C PRO A 337 8.26 -5.21 19.71
N GLN A 338 8.74 -6.38 19.27
CA GLN A 338 10.10 -6.62 18.83
C GLN A 338 10.05 -7.36 17.50
N GLY A 339 10.26 -6.66 16.38
CA GLY A 339 10.21 -7.26 15.06
C GLY A 339 9.81 -6.30 13.93
N PRO A 340 9.62 -6.82 12.71
CA PRO A 340 8.97 -6.09 11.63
C PRO A 340 7.57 -5.66 12.11
N GLY A 341 7.27 -4.35 12.12
CA GLY A 341 6.03 -3.84 12.70
C GLY A 341 6.13 -3.23 14.10
N ALA A 342 7.30 -3.19 14.75
CA ALA A 342 7.47 -2.53 16.06
C ALA A 342 7.09 -1.03 16.02
N GLY A 343 7.25 -0.38 14.86
CA GLY A 343 6.81 1.00 14.63
C GLY A 343 5.33 1.14 14.24
N LEU A 344 4.64 0.03 13.98
CA LEU A 344 3.29 0.06 13.43
C LEU A 344 2.29 0.60 14.43
N ALA A 345 2.43 0.24 15.71
CA ALA A 345 1.60 0.79 16.79
C ALA A 345 1.57 2.33 16.77
N ALA A 346 2.74 2.97 16.61
CA ALA A 346 2.85 4.41 16.49
C ALA A 346 2.37 4.94 15.12
N ALA A 347 2.63 4.20 14.04
CA ALA A 347 2.19 4.58 12.69
C ALA A 347 0.66 4.47 12.48
N LEU A 348 -0.05 3.65 13.26
CA LEU A 348 -1.51 3.54 13.22
C LEU A 348 -2.22 4.81 13.70
N GLY A 349 -1.54 5.70 14.41
CA GLY A 349 -2.04 7.04 14.76
C GLY A 349 -2.06 8.03 13.58
N THR A 350 -1.67 7.61 12.38
CA THR A 350 -1.69 8.45 11.18
C THR A 350 -3.08 8.53 10.54
N PRO A 351 -3.39 9.62 9.83
CA PRO A 351 -4.67 9.76 9.12
C PRO A 351 -4.92 8.70 8.05
N LEU A 352 -3.89 7.98 7.60
CA LEU A 352 -4.03 6.89 6.63
C LEU A 352 -4.87 5.74 7.19
N CYS A 353 -4.68 5.42 8.47
CA CYS A 353 -5.36 4.35 9.19
C CYS A 353 -6.59 4.85 9.96
N GLU A 354 -7.11 6.05 9.65
CA GLU A 354 -8.36 6.51 10.25
C GLU A 354 -9.54 5.72 9.68
N PRO A 355 -10.33 5.00 10.49
CA PRO A 355 -11.52 4.29 10.02
C PRO A 355 -12.55 5.20 9.32
N ALA A 356 -12.53 6.50 9.66
CA ALA A 356 -13.32 7.55 9.03
C ALA A 356 -13.05 7.70 7.52
N ARG A 357 -11.86 7.29 7.02
CA ARG A 357 -11.59 7.21 5.56
C ARG A 357 -12.55 6.29 4.84
N GLY A 358 -13.11 5.28 5.53
CA GLY A 358 -14.16 4.40 5.03
C GLY A 358 -15.56 5.04 4.94
N GLY A 359 -15.73 6.28 5.42
CA GLY A 359 -16.91 7.11 5.20
C GLY A 359 -18.08 6.89 6.13
N GLY A 360 -17.94 7.20 7.42
CA GLY A 360 -19.11 7.20 8.32
C GLY A 360 -18.80 7.20 9.80
N LEU A 361 -17.55 6.99 10.19
CA LEU A 361 -17.18 6.98 11.60
C LEU A 361 -16.77 8.37 12.10
N PRO A 362 -17.33 8.88 13.21
CA PRO A 362 -16.76 10.07 13.86
C PRO A 362 -15.29 9.79 14.18
N ARG A 363 -14.44 10.83 14.12
CA ARG A 363 -13.02 10.72 14.49
C ARG A 363 -12.94 10.08 15.88
N ALA A 364 -12.53 8.81 15.93
CA ALA A 364 -12.20 8.19 17.19
C ALA A 364 -11.09 9.02 17.84
N GLY A 365 -11.19 9.24 19.15
CA GLY A 365 -10.15 9.95 19.89
C GLY A 365 -8.77 9.35 19.55
N ARG A 366 -7.76 10.21 19.40
CA ARG A 366 -6.39 9.89 18.95
C ARG A 366 -5.61 8.88 19.83
N ASN A 367 -6.28 8.21 20.77
CA ASN A 367 -5.69 7.39 21.82
C ASN A 367 -6.30 5.97 21.87
N LEU A 368 -6.66 5.38 20.72
CA LEU A 368 -7.03 3.97 20.70
C LEU A 368 -5.76 3.11 20.79
N GLU A 369 -5.78 2.12 21.68
CA GLU A 369 -4.76 1.08 21.74
C GLU A 369 -4.61 0.40 20.36
N PRO A 370 -3.38 0.13 19.89
CA PRO A 370 -3.10 -0.46 18.58
C PRO A 370 -3.97 -1.68 18.20
N PRO A 371 -4.16 -2.69 19.07
CA PRO A 371 -5.00 -3.85 18.72
C PRO A 371 -6.47 -3.48 18.51
N ARG A 372 -6.98 -2.48 19.24
CA ARG A 372 -8.35 -1.98 19.07
C ARG A 372 -8.49 -1.19 17.78
N CYS A 373 -7.48 -0.39 17.42
CA CYS A 373 -7.44 0.30 16.12
C CYS A 373 -7.48 -0.70 14.96
N LEU A 374 -6.65 -1.75 14.99
CA LEU A 374 -6.63 -2.79 13.97
C LEU A 374 -7.96 -3.58 13.93
N ALA A 375 -8.56 -3.89 15.08
CA ALA A 375 -9.88 -4.54 15.13
C ALA A 375 -10.97 -3.69 14.49
N ARG A 376 -10.94 -2.37 14.72
CA ARG A 376 -11.84 -1.40 14.08
C ARG A 376 -11.60 -1.30 12.58
N LEU A 377 -10.35 -1.34 12.13
CA LEU A 377 -10.01 -1.40 10.70
C LEU A 377 -10.55 -2.68 10.05
N LEU A 378 -10.44 -3.84 10.70
CA LEU A 378 -11.00 -5.09 10.21
C LEU A 378 -12.53 -5.04 10.12
N ALA A 379 -13.21 -4.55 11.17
CA ALA A 379 -14.66 -4.39 11.15
C ALA A 379 -15.11 -3.43 10.03
N THR A 380 -14.39 -2.32 9.84
CA THR A 380 -14.70 -1.35 8.78
C THR A 380 -14.45 -1.94 7.39
N LEU A 381 -13.29 -2.59 7.19
CA LEU A 381 -12.97 -3.35 5.97
C LEU A 381 -14.11 -4.30 5.61
N TRP A 382 -14.53 -5.11 6.58
CA TRP A 382 -15.56 -6.13 6.40
C TRP A 382 -16.85 -5.55 5.84
N MET A 383 -17.28 -4.41 6.37
CA MET A 383 -18.52 -3.73 5.95
C MET A 383 -18.37 -2.98 4.62
N CYS A 384 -17.17 -2.47 4.32
CA CYS A 384 -16.86 -1.84 3.04
C CYS A 384 -16.76 -2.86 1.89
N ALA A 385 -16.31 -4.07 2.17
CA ALA A 385 -16.13 -5.15 1.19
C ALA A 385 -17.44 -5.59 0.51
N VAL A 386 -18.60 -5.33 1.13
CA VAL A 386 -19.93 -5.73 0.62
C VAL A 386 -20.78 -4.53 0.19
N ALA A 387 -21.81 -4.78 -0.62
CA ALA A 387 -22.77 -3.76 -0.99
C ALA A 387 -23.55 -3.27 0.24
N ALA A 388 -24.05 -2.02 0.20
CA ALA A 388 -24.75 -1.42 1.34
C ALA A 388 -25.93 -2.29 1.83
N ALA A 389 -26.71 -2.85 0.90
CA ALA A 389 -27.82 -3.75 1.20
C ALA A 389 -27.41 -5.07 1.89
N GLN A 390 -26.15 -5.50 1.70
CA GLN A 390 -25.61 -6.74 2.27
C GLN A 390 -24.93 -6.54 3.63
N ARG A 391 -24.67 -5.29 4.05
CA ARG A 391 -23.99 -4.99 5.33
C ARG A 391 -24.67 -5.61 6.56
N PRO A 392 -26.01 -5.65 6.69
CA PRO A 392 -26.67 -6.37 7.79
C PRO A 392 -26.28 -7.85 7.87
N ALA A 393 -26.32 -8.55 6.73
CA ALA A 393 -25.95 -9.96 6.65
C ALA A 393 -24.44 -10.17 6.88
N ALA A 394 -23.60 -9.27 6.37
CA ALA A 394 -22.16 -9.30 6.63
C ALA A 394 -21.85 -9.08 8.11
N TYR A 395 -22.56 -8.18 8.79
CA TYR A 395 -22.45 -8.00 10.23
C TYR A 395 -22.82 -9.27 11.00
N GLU A 396 -23.96 -9.88 10.67
CA GLU A 396 -24.37 -11.15 11.27
C GLU A 396 -23.31 -12.24 11.08
N LEU A 397 -22.73 -12.35 9.87
CA LEU A 397 -21.68 -13.31 9.57
C LEU A 397 -20.45 -13.08 10.45
N LEU A 398 -19.95 -11.84 10.54
CA LEU A 398 -18.79 -11.51 11.38
C LEU A 398 -19.08 -11.82 12.86
N ALA A 399 -20.25 -11.44 13.35
CA ALA A 399 -20.64 -11.68 14.73
C ALA A 399 -20.65 -13.17 15.05
N LYS A 400 -21.23 -13.99 14.17
CA LYS A 400 -21.28 -15.45 14.32
C LYS A 400 -19.88 -16.07 14.23
N LEU A 401 -19.05 -15.70 13.26
CA LEU A 401 -17.69 -16.23 13.14
C LEU A 401 -16.82 -15.88 14.35
N CYS A 402 -16.85 -14.63 14.81
CA CYS A 402 -16.15 -14.22 16.04
C CYS A 402 -16.65 -14.99 17.26
N SER A 403 -17.98 -15.15 17.39
CA SER A 403 -18.58 -15.87 18.51
C SER A 403 -18.22 -17.35 18.50
N GLN A 404 -18.26 -18.00 17.33
CA GLN A 404 -17.84 -19.38 17.14
C GLN A 404 -16.39 -19.55 17.60
N GLN A 405 -15.50 -18.66 17.15
CA GLN A 405 -14.08 -18.74 17.47
C GLN A 405 -13.81 -18.47 18.95
N VAL A 406 -14.46 -17.48 19.56
CA VAL A 406 -14.33 -17.21 21.01
C VAL A 406 -14.81 -18.42 21.83
N LEU A 407 -15.96 -19.00 21.50
CA LEU A 407 -16.48 -20.18 22.18
C LEU A 407 -15.54 -21.38 22.04
N ALA A 408 -15.07 -21.66 20.82
CA ALA A 408 -14.15 -22.77 20.56
C ALA A 408 -12.83 -22.62 21.33
N LEU A 409 -12.26 -21.42 21.34
CA LEU A 409 -11.00 -21.14 22.04
C LEU A 409 -11.18 -21.18 23.57
N LEU A 410 -12.30 -20.70 24.13
CA LEU A 410 -12.55 -20.78 25.57
C LEU A 410 -12.80 -22.23 26.03
N GLN A 411 -13.48 -23.04 25.23
CA GLN A 411 -13.70 -24.46 25.51
C GLN A 411 -12.40 -25.27 25.41
N GLY A 412 -11.55 -24.98 24.43
CA GLY A 412 -10.25 -25.63 24.27
C GLY A 412 -9.26 -25.29 25.39
N ALA A 413 -9.34 -24.07 25.96
CA ALA A 413 -8.44 -23.64 27.04
C ALA A 413 -8.65 -24.44 28.33
N ALA A 414 -9.85 -24.99 28.53
CA ALA A 414 -10.14 -25.88 29.65
C ALA A 414 -9.43 -27.25 29.57
N GLN A 415 -8.79 -27.58 28.43
CA GLN A 415 -8.21 -28.90 28.14
C GLN A 415 -6.67 -28.93 28.13
N GLY A 416 -5.99 -27.79 28.29
CA GLY A 416 -4.56 -27.67 28.63
C GLY A 416 -3.55 -27.57 27.48
N ALA A 417 -2.52 -26.74 27.71
CA ALA A 417 -1.28 -26.48 26.94
C ALA A 417 -1.40 -25.54 25.72
N GLY A 418 -1.51 -24.23 25.99
CA GLY A 418 -1.34 -23.16 25.00
C GLY A 418 -1.73 -21.76 25.48
N ASP A 419 -1.69 -21.51 26.79
CA ASP A 419 -2.52 -20.48 27.45
C ASP A 419 -2.33 -19.06 26.92
N GLU A 420 -1.11 -18.63 26.59
CA GLU A 420 -0.88 -17.24 26.17
C GLU A 420 -1.30 -16.95 24.73
N GLU A 421 -0.93 -17.79 23.76
CA GLU A 421 -1.31 -17.59 22.34
C GLU A 421 -2.82 -17.75 22.15
N GLN A 422 -3.41 -18.71 22.87
CA GLN A 422 -4.85 -18.95 22.90
C GLN A 422 -5.60 -17.81 23.60
N ALA A 423 -5.18 -17.36 24.79
CA ALA A 423 -5.79 -16.24 25.48
C ALA A 423 -5.71 -14.95 24.64
N ALA A 424 -4.58 -14.74 23.96
CA ALA A 424 -4.43 -13.62 23.07
C ALA A 424 -5.35 -13.76 21.84
N ALA A 425 -5.53 -14.98 21.27
CA ALA A 425 -6.44 -15.23 20.16
C ALA A 425 -7.91 -14.98 20.54
N VAL A 426 -8.29 -15.38 21.77
CA VAL A 426 -9.59 -15.03 22.37
C VAL A 426 -9.75 -13.51 22.45
N SER A 427 -8.75 -12.82 23.01
CA SER A 427 -8.72 -11.35 23.12
C SER A 427 -8.98 -10.68 21.77
N THR A 428 -8.28 -11.16 20.75
CA THR A 428 -8.34 -10.63 19.39
C THR A 428 -9.73 -10.82 18.77
N CYS A 429 -10.31 -12.01 18.86
CA CYS A 429 -11.67 -12.26 18.35
C CYS A 429 -12.74 -11.46 19.10
N ALA A 430 -12.58 -11.32 20.42
CA ALA A 430 -13.47 -10.54 21.27
C ALA A 430 -13.42 -9.03 20.93
N LEU A 431 -12.22 -8.48 20.65
CA LEU A 431 -12.07 -7.10 20.19
C LEU A 431 -12.76 -6.85 18.86
N VAL A 432 -12.60 -7.75 17.88
CA VAL A 432 -13.26 -7.63 16.57
C VAL A 432 -14.77 -7.64 16.73
N LEU A 433 -15.31 -8.53 17.58
CA LEU A 433 -16.74 -8.58 17.86
C LEU A 433 -17.24 -7.28 18.51
N ALA A 434 -16.50 -6.76 19.50
CA ALA A 434 -16.83 -5.49 20.15
C ALA A 434 -16.85 -4.31 19.16
N GLU A 435 -15.86 -4.22 18.29
CA GLU A 435 -15.79 -3.16 17.26
C GLU A 435 -16.82 -3.37 16.14
N ALA A 436 -17.21 -4.61 15.82
CA ALA A 436 -18.32 -4.89 14.90
C ALA A 436 -19.66 -4.41 15.47
N ILE A 437 -19.92 -4.66 16.77
CA ILE A 437 -21.10 -4.15 17.47
C ILE A 437 -21.08 -2.61 17.49
N THR A 438 -19.91 -2.01 17.75
CA THR A 438 -19.73 -0.56 17.73
C THR A 438 -20.07 0.01 16.36
N TYR A 439 -19.51 -0.57 15.29
CA TYR A 439 -19.80 -0.17 13.91
C TYR A 439 -21.29 -0.26 13.59
N ARG A 440 -21.94 -1.38 13.95
CA ARG A 440 -23.37 -1.59 13.72
C ARG A 440 -24.21 -0.48 14.36
N ASN A 441 -23.89 -0.13 15.61
CA ASN A 441 -24.63 0.89 16.35
C ASN A 441 -24.37 2.30 15.80
N GLU A 442 -23.12 2.62 15.46
CA GLU A 442 -22.76 3.91 14.85
C GLU A 442 -23.47 4.13 13.49
N HIS A 443 -23.68 3.07 12.71
CA HIS A 443 -24.35 3.13 11.40
C HIS A 443 -25.82 2.70 11.41
N SER A 444 -26.38 2.40 12.57
CA SER A 444 -27.77 1.94 12.73
C SER A 444 -28.16 0.80 11.77
N LEU A 445 -27.28 -0.20 11.59
CA LEU A 445 -27.58 -1.29 10.66
C LEU A 445 -28.79 -2.09 11.16
N PRO A 446 -29.79 -2.36 10.30
CA PRO A 446 -30.96 -3.13 10.69
C PRO A 446 -30.56 -4.57 11.04
N THR A 447 -31.27 -5.15 12.01
CA THR A 447 -31.06 -6.53 12.48
C THR A 447 -32.31 -7.39 12.29
N ASP A 448 -33.32 -6.88 11.59
CA ASP A 448 -34.63 -7.52 11.45
C ASP A 448 -34.57 -8.83 10.63
N GLY A 449 -33.52 -9.02 9.84
CA GLY A 449 -33.20 -10.25 9.10
C GLY A 449 -32.26 -11.22 9.81
N TRP A 450 -31.97 -11.02 11.11
CA TRP A 450 -30.99 -11.87 11.81
C TRP A 450 -31.43 -13.33 11.87
N GLY A 451 -30.55 -14.24 11.47
CA GLY A 451 -30.79 -15.69 11.46
C GLY A 451 -31.22 -16.23 10.11
N THR A 452 -31.23 -15.42 9.05
CA THR A 452 -31.55 -15.84 7.68
C THR A 452 -30.32 -16.17 6.84
N LEU A 453 -29.11 -16.15 7.41
CA LEU A 453 -27.90 -16.59 6.71
C LEU A 453 -28.04 -18.04 6.24
N GLY A 454 -27.72 -18.29 4.96
CA GLY A 454 -27.83 -19.61 4.37
C GLY A 454 -26.96 -20.67 5.06
N ALA A 455 -27.45 -21.91 5.09
CA ALA A 455 -26.69 -23.06 5.58
C ALA A 455 -25.39 -23.20 4.77
N GLY A 456 -24.24 -23.13 5.45
CA GLY A 456 -22.90 -23.13 4.83
C GLY A 456 -22.09 -21.85 5.05
N ALA A 457 -22.72 -20.76 5.50
CA ALA A 457 -22.02 -19.53 5.86
C ALA A 457 -21.18 -19.68 7.15
N VAL A 458 -21.62 -20.55 8.06
CA VAL A 458 -20.98 -20.87 9.34
C VAL A 458 -20.91 -22.39 9.49
N GLU A 459 -19.84 -22.91 10.07
CA GLU A 459 -19.65 -24.37 10.23
C GLU A 459 -20.62 -24.97 11.25
N ASP A 460 -20.87 -24.25 12.34
CA ASP A 460 -21.90 -24.62 13.32
C ASP A 460 -23.28 -24.20 12.80
N THR A 461 -24.04 -25.18 12.30
CA THR A 461 -25.41 -25.00 11.80
C THR A 461 -26.38 -24.51 12.88
N ALA A 462 -26.14 -24.83 14.15
CA ALA A 462 -26.95 -24.31 15.26
C ALA A 462 -26.63 -22.84 15.55
N LEU A 463 -25.36 -22.43 15.41
CA LEU A 463 -24.97 -21.02 15.47
C LEU A 463 -25.49 -20.23 14.26
N ALA A 464 -25.50 -20.86 13.07
CA ALA A 464 -26.02 -20.27 11.84
C ALA A 464 -27.52 -19.91 11.95
N ALA A 465 -28.32 -20.75 12.62
CA ALA A 465 -29.74 -20.48 12.86
C ALA A 465 -30.02 -19.61 14.11
N CYS A 466 -28.97 -19.27 14.88
CA CYS A 466 -29.12 -18.62 16.18
C CYS A 466 -29.51 -17.13 16.06
N LYS A 467 -30.51 -16.72 16.84
CA LYS A 467 -30.91 -15.31 17.01
C LYS A 467 -29.90 -14.55 17.87
N ALA A 468 -29.85 -13.22 17.72
CA ALA A 468 -28.92 -12.35 18.45
C ALA A 468 -28.99 -12.53 19.98
N GLU A 469 -30.19 -12.63 20.55
CA GLU A 469 -30.40 -12.84 22.00
C GLU A 469 -29.80 -14.16 22.50
N ALA A 470 -29.99 -15.24 21.75
CA ALA A 470 -29.46 -16.55 22.10
C ALA A 470 -27.93 -16.59 21.95
N LEU A 471 -27.37 -15.88 20.97
CA LEU A 471 -25.92 -15.68 20.83
C LEU A 471 -25.35 -14.89 22.01
N ARG A 472 -26.02 -13.80 22.40
CA ARG A 472 -25.67 -12.98 23.57
C ARG A 472 -25.67 -13.80 24.85
N ALA A 473 -26.71 -14.61 25.08
CA ALA A 473 -26.81 -15.49 26.24
C ALA A 473 -25.69 -16.53 26.28
N ARG A 474 -25.36 -17.16 25.13
CA ARG A 474 -24.26 -18.12 25.01
C ARG A 474 -22.90 -17.49 25.32
N LEU A 475 -22.62 -16.29 24.79
CA LEU A 475 -21.37 -15.60 25.07
C LEU A 475 -21.27 -15.22 26.55
N THR A 476 -22.32 -14.61 27.11
CA THR A 476 -22.36 -14.19 28.51
C THR A 476 -22.14 -15.37 29.46
N GLY A 477 -22.72 -16.54 29.17
CA GLY A 477 -22.59 -17.74 30.00
C GLY A 477 -21.20 -18.41 29.97
N VAL A 478 -20.35 -18.07 28.98
CA VAL A 478 -19.01 -18.68 28.80
C VAL A 478 -17.89 -17.69 29.13
N LEU A 479 -18.20 -16.41 29.31
CA LEU A 479 -17.19 -15.41 29.70
C LEU A 479 -16.66 -15.70 31.12
N PRO A 480 -15.32 -15.84 31.29
CA PRO A 480 -14.74 -16.02 32.60
C PRO A 480 -14.93 -14.75 33.46
N PRO A 481 -15.10 -14.90 34.79
CA PRO A 481 -15.20 -13.77 35.69
C PRO A 481 -13.94 -12.89 35.59
N PRO A 482 -14.05 -11.56 35.81
CA PRO A 482 -12.92 -10.64 35.64
C PRO A 482 -11.67 -11.04 36.41
N SER A 483 -11.84 -11.66 37.58
CA SER A 483 -10.78 -12.12 38.48
C SER A 483 -10.00 -13.34 37.99
N SER A 484 -10.49 -14.08 36.99
CA SER A 484 -9.83 -15.28 36.46
C SER A 484 -9.29 -15.10 35.04
N ARG A 485 -9.26 -13.86 34.52
CA ARG A 485 -8.78 -13.57 33.17
C ARG A 485 -7.26 -13.48 33.15
N HIS A 486 -6.64 -14.13 32.16
CA HIS A 486 -5.24 -13.87 31.85
C HIS A 486 -5.07 -12.41 31.40
N ALA A 487 -3.93 -11.80 31.75
CA ALA A 487 -3.65 -10.41 31.39
C ALA A 487 -3.73 -10.15 29.87
N SER A 488 -3.37 -11.15 29.05
CA SER A 488 -3.41 -11.09 27.58
C SER A 488 -4.83 -11.14 26.98
N SER A 489 -5.81 -11.73 27.67
CA SER A 489 -7.21 -11.79 27.23
C SER A 489 -8.12 -10.74 27.87
N ALA A 490 -7.67 -10.12 28.96
CA ALA A 490 -8.47 -9.20 29.77
C ALA A 490 -9.04 -8.02 28.97
N THR A 491 -8.23 -7.37 28.13
CA THR A 491 -8.65 -6.18 27.37
C THR A 491 -9.75 -6.49 26.37
N GLY A 492 -9.60 -7.56 25.58
CA GLY A 492 -10.58 -7.93 24.56
C GLY A 492 -11.89 -8.44 25.15
N LEU A 493 -11.81 -9.26 26.20
CA LEU A 493 -13.00 -9.79 26.88
C LEU A 493 -13.76 -8.68 27.63
N ALA A 494 -13.07 -7.73 28.27
CA ALA A 494 -13.72 -6.59 28.91
C ALA A 494 -14.40 -5.66 27.89
N ALA A 495 -13.77 -5.43 26.74
CA ALA A 495 -14.38 -4.67 25.65
C ALA A 495 -15.63 -5.37 25.12
N LEU A 496 -15.59 -6.68 24.91
CA LEU A 496 -16.76 -7.45 24.49
C LEU A 496 -17.88 -7.40 25.54
N GLU A 497 -17.57 -7.64 26.80
CA GLU A 497 -18.54 -7.64 27.91
C GLU A 497 -19.31 -6.31 28.00
N SER A 498 -18.64 -5.18 27.79
CA SER A 498 -19.31 -3.87 27.78
C SER A 498 -20.20 -3.63 26.56
N MET A 499 -19.92 -4.30 25.43
CA MET A 499 -20.67 -4.15 24.17
C MET A 499 -21.76 -5.21 23.98
N LEU A 500 -21.71 -6.35 24.67
CA LEU A 500 -22.70 -7.43 24.56
C LEU A 500 -24.17 -7.01 24.76
N PRO A 501 -24.50 -6.07 25.67
CA PRO A 501 -25.89 -5.58 25.78
C PRO A 501 -26.42 -4.90 24.51
N LEU A 502 -25.52 -4.46 23.63
CA LEU A 502 -25.80 -3.73 22.40
C LEU A 502 -25.71 -4.58 21.13
N LEU A 503 -25.34 -5.87 21.25
CA LEU A 503 -25.42 -6.89 20.20
C LEU A 503 -26.89 -7.22 19.93
#